data_AF-R6MTN2-F1
#
_entry.id   AF-R6MTN2-F1
#
_cell.length_a   1.000
_cell.length_b   1.000
_cell.length_c   1.000
_cell.angle_alpha   90.00
_cell.angle_beta   90.00
_cell.angle_gamma   90.00
#
_symmetry.space_group_name_H-M   'P 1'
#
loop_
_entity.id
_entity.type
_entity.pdbx_description
1 polymer ?
#
loop_
_entity_poly.entity_id
_entity_poly.type
_entity_poly.pdbx_seq_one_letter_code
_entity_poly.pdbx_strand_id
1 'polypeptide(L)'
;MKSILESTLNTRAILPDSLRFIRSDVPAKISEKETEWLIKNNITTVVDLRTVEERAKKPCKLETDNLFKYYSMPVTGGDIVPKSVDDVSKSYINMLDSQMYRIIDLICNAKSNVLYFCNAGKDRTGVVSAILLLKFKMDLDYIANDYMQSKSNLKEALNAYAEQYPDVDIEIITPQERYIREFIKYFLKNGI
;
A
#
# COMPACT_ATOMS: atom_id res chain seq x y z
N MET A 1 -6.73 13.24 -3.89
CA MET A 1 -7.24 12.99 -5.26
C MET A 1 -8.25 11.86 -5.21
N LYS A 2 -9.24 11.84 -6.11
CA LYS A 2 -10.14 10.69 -6.22
C LYS A 2 -9.34 9.47 -6.70
N SER A 3 -9.69 8.28 -6.20
CA SER A 3 -9.10 7.03 -6.66
C SER A 3 -9.26 6.87 -8.19
N ILE A 4 -8.23 6.34 -8.85
CA ILE A 4 -8.25 6.03 -10.30
C ILE A 4 -9.28 4.94 -10.59
N LEU A 5 -9.39 3.95 -9.71
CA LEU A 5 -10.38 2.89 -9.80
C LEU A 5 -11.52 3.22 -8.82
N GLU A 6 -12.72 3.40 -9.36
CA GLU A 6 -13.94 3.75 -8.61
C GLU A 6 -14.32 2.68 -7.58
N SER A 7 -13.95 1.42 -7.81
CA SER A 7 -14.21 0.31 -6.89
C SER A 7 -13.30 0.29 -5.66
N THR A 8 -12.40 1.27 -5.51
CA THR A 8 -11.36 1.33 -4.49
C THR A 8 -11.23 2.74 -3.94
N LEU A 9 -10.59 2.89 -2.78
CA LEU A 9 -10.43 4.18 -2.11
C LEU A 9 -9.03 4.77 -2.31
N ASN A 10 -8.02 3.95 -2.52
CA ASN A 10 -6.61 4.32 -2.48
C ASN A 10 -5.87 4.14 -3.81
N THR A 11 -6.54 3.83 -4.92
CA THR A 11 -5.82 3.61 -6.19
C THR A 11 -5.26 4.90 -6.77
N ARG A 12 -3.93 4.99 -6.86
CA ARG A 12 -3.22 6.13 -7.48
C ARG A 12 -1.82 5.75 -7.93
N ALA A 13 -1.30 6.46 -8.92
CA ALA A 13 0.12 6.44 -9.24
C ALA A 13 0.92 7.15 -8.14
N ILE A 14 2.11 6.63 -7.81
CA ILE A 14 2.99 7.27 -6.83
C ILE A 14 4.03 8.19 -7.48
N LEU A 15 4.32 8.02 -8.77
CA LEU A 15 5.28 8.85 -9.49
C LEU A 15 4.54 9.92 -10.31
N PRO A 16 5.09 11.14 -10.42
CA PRO A 16 4.51 12.16 -11.29
C PRO A 16 4.53 11.68 -12.75
N ASP A 17 3.42 11.90 -13.45
CA ASP A 17 3.24 11.62 -14.88
C ASP A 17 3.61 10.20 -15.33
N SER A 18 3.57 9.23 -14.40
CA SER A 18 3.97 7.85 -14.67
C SER A 18 3.08 6.83 -13.99
N LEU A 19 2.52 5.91 -14.78
CA LEU A 19 1.75 4.77 -14.28
C LEU A 19 2.63 3.59 -13.87
N ARG A 20 3.96 3.78 -13.81
CA ARG A 20 4.91 2.68 -13.56
C ARG A 20 4.59 1.92 -12.28
N PHE A 21 4.21 2.64 -11.22
CA PHE A 21 3.83 2.08 -9.93
C PHE A 21 2.52 2.67 -9.45
N ILE A 22 1.52 1.82 -9.30
CA ILE A 22 0.19 2.17 -8.82
C ILE A 22 -0.04 1.43 -7.51
N ARG A 23 -0.29 2.21 -6.45
CA ARG A 23 -0.70 1.67 -5.16
C ARG A 23 -2.22 1.58 -5.09
N SER A 24 -2.75 0.66 -4.29
CA SER A 24 -4.19 0.58 -4.00
C SER A 24 -4.50 -0.09 -2.65
N ASP A 25 -5.76 0.01 -2.21
CA ASP A 25 -6.41 -0.98 -1.35
C ASP A 25 -6.82 -2.22 -2.16
N VAL A 26 -7.37 -3.25 -1.51
CA VAL A 26 -7.71 -4.48 -2.24
C VAL A 26 -8.83 -4.22 -3.27
N PRO A 27 -8.62 -4.49 -4.57
CA PRO A 27 -9.61 -4.29 -5.62
C PRO A 27 -10.61 -5.47 -5.67
N ALA A 28 -11.26 -5.77 -4.54
CA ALA A 28 -12.15 -6.93 -4.40
C ALA A 28 -13.42 -6.82 -5.28
N LYS A 29 -13.89 -5.59 -5.54
CA LYS A 29 -15.09 -5.30 -6.33
C LYS A 29 -14.77 -4.69 -7.69
N ILE A 30 -13.54 -4.87 -8.20
CA ILE A 30 -13.14 -4.31 -9.49
C ILE A 30 -14.13 -4.73 -10.60
N SER A 31 -14.47 -3.77 -11.44
CA SER A 31 -15.36 -3.93 -12.59
C SER A 31 -14.58 -4.36 -13.84
N GLU A 32 -15.30 -4.83 -14.85
CA GLU A 32 -14.72 -5.16 -16.15
C GLU A 32 -14.07 -3.93 -16.79
N LYS A 33 -14.74 -2.77 -16.77
CA LYS A 33 -14.22 -1.51 -17.30
C LYS A 33 -12.90 -1.09 -16.64
N GLU A 34 -12.78 -1.27 -15.33
CA GLU A 34 -11.54 -0.99 -14.60
C GLU A 34 -10.44 -1.99 -14.94
N THR A 35 -10.80 -3.26 -15.10
CA THR A 35 -9.87 -4.32 -15.52
C THR A 35 -9.33 -4.05 -16.93
N GLU A 36 -10.20 -3.68 -17.88
CA GLU A 36 -9.83 -3.24 -19.22
C GLU A 36 -8.92 -2.00 -19.20
N TRP A 37 -9.20 -1.04 -18.31
CA TRP A 37 -8.36 0.13 -18.13
C TRP A 37 -6.94 -0.27 -17.65
N LEU A 38 -6.83 -1.20 -16.70
CA LEU A 38 -5.53 -1.72 -16.26
C LEU A 38 -4.76 -2.35 -17.43
N ILE A 39 -5.41 -3.22 -18.21
CA ILE A 39 -4.81 -3.89 -19.36
C ILE A 39 -4.36 -2.87 -20.42
N LYS A 40 -5.23 -1.92 -20.78
CA LYS A 40 -4.95 -0.87 -21.78
C LYS A 40 -3.75 0.00 -21.41
N ASN A 41 -3.52 0.21 -20.10
CA ASN A 41 -2.40 0.98 -19.59
C ASN A 41 -1.18 0.11 -19.23
N ASN A 42 -1.14 -1.14 -19.70
CA ASN A 42 -0.07 -2.10 -19.45
C ASN A 42 0.19 -2.33 -17.94
N ILE A 43 -0.85 -2.26 -17.10
CA ILE A 43 -0.80 -2.57 -15.67
C ILE A 43 -1.23 -4.01 -15.49
N THR A 44 -0.32 -4.93 -15.81
CA THR A 44 -0.61 -6.38 -15.85
C THR A 44 0.21 -7.18 -14.84
N THR A 45 1.06 -6.52 -14.05
CA THR A 45 1.72 -7.13 -12.89
C THR A 45 0.99 -6.70 -11.62
N VAL A 46 0.52 -7.67 -10.84
CA VAL A 46 -0.22 -7.43 -9.60
C VAL A 46 0.56 -8.02 -8.42
N VAL A 47 0.79 -7.22 -7.39
CA VAL A 47 1.51 -7.63 -6.18
C VAL A 47 0.61 -7.47 -4.96
N ASP A 48 0.17 -8.59 -4.41
CA ASP A 48 -0.68 -8.63 -3.22
C ASP A 48 0.16 -8.81 -1.96
N LEU A 49 0.19 -7.78 -1.13
CA LEU A 49 0.97 -7.69 0.11
C LEU A 49 0.27 -8.33 1.32
N ARG A 50 -0.90 -8.95 1.09
CA ARG A 50 -1.73 -9.53 2.14
C ARG A 50 -1.31 -10.93 2.53
N THR A 51 -1.63 -11.30 3.77
CA THR A 51 -1.44 -12.66 4.25
C THR A 51 -2.39 -13.63 3.53
N VAL A 52 -2.14 -14.93 3.68
CA VAL A 52 -3.01 -15.98 3.11
C VAL A 52 -4.43 -15.86 3.68
N GLU A 53 -4.56 -15.56 4.97
CA GLU A 53 -5.82 -15.45 5.69
C GLU A 53 -6.64 -14.24 5.21
N GLU A 54 -5.99 -13.09 5.00
CA GLU A 54 -6.63 -11.89 4.47
C GLU A 54 -7.13 -12.10 3.04
N ARG A 55 -6.36 -12.81 2.20
CA ARG A 55 -6.78 -13.16 0.83
C ARG A 55 -7.98 -14.11 0.83
N ALA A 56 -7.97 -15.12 1.70
CA ALA A 56 -9.09 -16.04 1.85
C ALA A 56 -10.38 -15.32 2.31
N LYS A 57 -10.27 -14.36 3.24
CA LYS A 57 -11.40 -13.58 3.74
C LYS A 57 -11.95 -12.57 2.72
N LYS A 58 -11.08 -11.98 1.90
CA LYS A 58 -11.45 -10.98 0.90
C LYS A 58 -10.72 -11.25 -0.43
N PRO A 59 -11.21 -12.18 -1.26
CA PRO A 59 -10.57 -12.54 -2.52
C PRO A 59 -10.44 -11.35 -3.47
N CYS A 60 -9.41 -11.37 -4.33
CA CYS A 60 -9.22 -10.39 -5.40
C CYS A 60 -9.53 -11.04 -6.75
N LYS A 61 -10.39 -10.41 -7.56
CA LYS A 61 -10.76 -10.96 -8.88
C LYS A 61 -9.57 -11.10 -9.84
N LEU A 62 -8.57 -10.23 -9.70
CA LEU A 62 -7.37 -10.24 -10.53
C LEU A 62 -6.48 -11.46 -10.30
N GLU A 63 -6.65 -12.20 -9.19
CA GLU A 63 -5.87 -13.40 -8.88
C GLU A 63 -6.20 -14.56 -9.83
N THR A 64 -7.43 -14.63 -10.32
CA THR A 64 -7.92 -15.69 -11.20
C THR A 64 -7.97 -15.29 -12.67
N ASP A 65 -7.58 -14.06 -13.01
CA ASP A 65 -7.58 -13.56 -14.39
C ASP A 65 -6.21 -13.77 -15.03
N ASN A 66 -6.17 -14.63 -16.06
CA ASN A 66 -4.94 -15.02 -16.75
C ASN A 66 -4.26 -13.88 -17.53
N LEU A 67 -4.91 -12.72 -17.69
CA LEU A 67 -4.31 -11.52 -18.27
C LEU A 67 -3.35 -10.82 -17.30
N PHE A 68 -3.38 -11.16 -16.01
CA PHE A 68 -2.53 -10.60 -14.98
C PHE A 68 -1.50 -11.60 -14.48
N LYS A 69 -0.26 -11.12 -14.29
CA LYS A 69 0.77 -11.82 -13.52
C LYS A 69 0.57 -11.47 -12.06
N TYR A 70 -0.08 -12.36 -11.33
CA TYR A 70 -0.39 -12.18 -9.91
C TYR A 70 0.69 -12.76 -9.01
N TYR A 71 1.27 -11.94 -8.14
CA TYR A 71 2.26 -12.34 -7.15
C TYR A 71 1.70 -12.13 -5.74
N SER A 72 1.55 -13.22 -4.99
CA SER A 72 1.31 -13.14 -3.55
C SER A 72 2.64 -12.96 -2.83
N MET A 73 2.83 -11.79 -2.23
CA MET A 73 4.06 -11.40 -1.56
C MET A 73 3.72 -10.76 -0.21
N PRO A 74 3.28 -11.54 0.79
CA PRO A 74 2.91 -11.01 2.09
C PRO A 74 4.07 -10.24 2.72
N VAL A 75 3.78 -9.07 3.28
CA VAL A 75 4.74 -8.31 4.09
C VAL A 75 4.77 -8.86 5.50
N THR A 76 5.95 -9.19 6.00
CA THR A 76 6.17 -9.72 7.35
C THR A 76 5.73 -8.72 8.42
N GLY A 77 4.93 -9.18 9.39
CA GLY A 77 4.52 -8.41 10.57
C GLY A 77 3.59 -7.22 10.30
N GLY A 78 3.23 -6.95 9.04
CA GLY A 78 2.40 -5.79 8.68
C GLY A 78 0.89 -6.00 8.82
N ASP A 79 0.49 -7.16 9.34
CA ASP A 79 -0.88 -7.56 9.72
C ASP A 79 -1.13 -7.42 11.24
N ILE A 80 -0.09 -7.14 12.03
CA ILE A 80 -0.18 -6.95 13.48
C ILE A 80 -0.53 -5.49 13.79
N VAL A 81 -1.64 -5.27 14.51
CA VAL A 81 -2.02 -3.94 14.97
C VAL A 81 -1.07 -3.50 16.10
N PRO A 82 -0.42 -2.32 16.01
CA PRO A 82 0.44 -1.81 17.07
C PRO A 82 -0.30 -1.60 18.39
N LYS A 83 0.41 -1.76 19.51
CA LYS A 83 -0.17 -1.61 20.86
C LYS A 83 -0.34 -0.14 21.28
N SER A 84 0.40 0.75 20.66
CA SER A 84 0.40 2.17 20.96
C SER A 84 0.73 2.98 19.70
N VAL A 85 0.38 4.26 19.74
CA VAL A 85 0.67 5.23 18.68
C VAL A 85 2.19 5.33 18.42
N ASP A 86 3.02 5.14 19.44
CA ASP A 86 4.49 5.16 19.32
C ASP A 86 5.09 3.86 18.78
N ASP A 87 4.31 2.78 18.72
CA ASP A 87 4.73 1.52 18.13
C ASP A 87 4.40 1.40 16.64
N VAL A 88 3.68 2.38 16.06
CA VAL A 88 3.30 2.35 14.64
C VAL A 88 4.53 2.47 13.74
N SER A 89 5.44 3.42 14.01
CA SER A 89 6.68 3.53 13.22
C SER A 89 7.61 2.33 13.44
N LYS A 90 7.64 1.76 14.65
CA LYS A 90 8.39 0.54 14.94
C LYS A 90 7.84 -0.65 14.15
N SER A 91 6.52 -0.76 13.99
CA SER A 91 5.93 -1.81 13.17
C SER A 91 6.35 -1.68 11.70
N TYR A 92 6.45 -0.46 11.17
CA TYR A 92 6.95 -0.20 9.81
C TYR A 92 8.42 -0.60 9.67
N ILE A 93 9.24 -0.33 10.69
CA ILE A 93 10.64 -0.76 10.74
C ILE A 93 10.75 -2.28 10.78
N ASN A 94 9.90 -2.96 11.55
CA ASN A 94 9.88 -4.43 11.64
C ASN A 94 9.48 -5.11 10.32
N MET A 95 8.83 -4.39 9.39
CA MET A 95 8.58 -4.89 8.04
C MET A 95 9.86 -4.96 7.18
N LEU A 96 10.97 -4.32 7.60
CA LEU A 96 12.23 -4.30 6.85
C LEU A 96 13.02 -5.60 7.04
N ASP A 97 12.68 -6.60 6.24
CA ASP A 97 13.36 -7.88 6.17
C ASP A 97 13.70 -8.29 4.73
N SER A 98 14.25 -9.50 4.55
CA SER A 98 14.53 -10.06 3.22
C SER A 98 13.30 -10.12 2.32
N GLN A 99 12.10 -10.29 2.88
CA GLN A 99 10.87 -10.37 2.10
C GLN A 99 10.48 -9.00 1.55
N MET A 100 10.65 -7.92 2.32
CA MET A 100 10.48 -6.55 1.82
C MET A 100 11.43 -6.25 0.65
N TYR A 101 12.70 -6.64 0.76
CA TYR A 101 13.65 -6.43 -0.35
C TYR A 101 13.25 -7.21 -1.61
N ARG A 102 12.75 -8.44 -1.47
CA ARG A 102 12.21 -9.23 -2.59
C ARG A 102 10.97 -8.60 -3.22
N ILE A 103 10.08 -8.02 -2.42
CA ILE A 103 8.90 -7.28 -2.91
C ILE A 103 9.36 -6.09 -3.77
N ILE A 104 10.28 -5.28 -3.25
CA ILE A 104 10.78 -4.10 -3.95
C ILE A 104 11.51 -4.49 -5.25
N ASP A 105 12.35 -5.53 -5.19
CA ASP A 105 13.05 -6.05 -6.37
C ASP A 105 12.08 -6.53 -7.45
N LEU A 106 11.05 -7.30 -7.07
CA LEU A 106 10.01 -7.77 -8.00
C LEU A 106 9.25 -6.61 -8.65
N ILE A 107 8.86 -5.60 -7.86
CA ILE A 107 8.16 -4.41 -8.37
C ILE A 107 9.05 -3.63 -9.34
N CYS A 108 10.31 -3.38 -8.98
CA CYS A 108 11.25 -2.62 -9.81
C CYS A 108 11.54 -3.33 -11.15
N ASN A 109 11.69 -4.65 -11.13
CA ASN A 109 12.07 -5.45 -12.31
C ASN A 109 10.89 -5.98 -13.14
N ALA A 110 9.65 -5.68 -12.75
CA ALA A 110 8.47 -6.09 -13.51
C ALA A 110 8.49 -5.52 -14.94
N LYS A 111 8.20 -6.33 -15.97
CA LYS A 111 8.21 -5.85 -17.36
C LYS A 111 7.08 -4.87 -17.68
N SER A 112 5.94 -5.03 -17.01
CA SER A 112 4.77 -4.17 -17.16
C SER A 112 4.62 -3.22 -15.97
N ASN A 113 3.70 -2.27 -16.05
CA ASN A 113 3.35 -1.41 -14.93
C ASN A 113 2.74 -2.26 -13.80
N VAL A 114 2.98 -1.84 -12.56
CA VAL A 114 2.67 -2.65 -11.38
C VAL A 114 1.54 -2.03 -10.57
N LEU A 115 0.51 -2.82 -10.30
CA LEU A 115 -0.48 -2.55 -9.26
C LEU A 115 -0.07 -3.33 -8.00
N TYR A 116 0.14 -2.65 -6.88
CA TYR A 116 0.42 -3.31 -5.60
C TYR A 116 -0.50 -2.80 -4.50
N PHE A 117 -0.95 -3.70 -3.63
CA PHE A 117 -1.93 -3.39 -2.62
C PHE A 117 -1.80 -4.25 -1.37
N CYS A 118 -2.35 -3.73 -0.27
CA CYS A 118 -2.67 -4.52 0.92
C CYS A 118 -4.19 -4.44 1.15
N ASN A 119 -4.69 -4.67 2.37
CA ASN A 119 -6.14 -4.60 2.60
C ASN A 119 -6.69 -3.17 2.45
N ALA A 120 -6.13 -2.19 3.16
CA ALA A 120 -6.59 -0.79 3.14
C ALA A 120 -5.74 0.13 2.25
N GLY A 121 -4.64 -0.39 1.69
CA GLY A 121 -3.74 0.41 0.85
C GLY A 121 -3.01 1.52 1.61
N LYS A 122 -2.75 1.33 2.91
CA LYS A 122 -2.29 2.35 3.86
C LYS A 122 -0.91 2.03 4.45
N ASP A 123 -0.80 1.05 5.36
CA ASP A 123 0.44 0.73 6.09
C ASP A 123 1.47 0.00 5.21
N ARG A 124 1.28 -1.31 4.96
CA ARG A 124 2.17 -2.13 4.12
C ARG A 124 2.42 -1.52 2.75
N THR A 125 1.36 -1.07 2.08
CA THR A 125 1.44 -0.36 0.81
C THR A 125 2.20 0.96 0.93
N GLY A 126 2.02 1.71 2.03
CA GLY A 126 2.71 2.97 2.27
C GLY A 126 4.21 2.78 2.50
N VAL A 127 4.61 1.74 3.25
CA VAL A 127 6.02 1.38 3.44
C VAL A 127 6.68 1.01 2.11
N VAL A 128 6.03 0.16 1.30
CA VAL A 128 6.50 -0.16 -0.07
C VAL A 128 6.60 1.10 -0.93
N SER A 129 5.58 1.97 -0.90
CA SER A 129 5.56 3.23 -1.65
C SER A 129 6.73 4.13 -1.26
N ALA A 130 6.99 4.29 0.04
CA ALA A 130 8.08 5.12 0.54
C ALA A 130 9.46 4.62 0.08
N ILE A 131 9.71 3.30 0.12
CA ILE A 131 10.98 2.73 -0.36
C ILE A 131 11.14 2.95 -1.87
N LEU A 132 10.07 2.75 -2.65
CA LEU A 132 10.09 3.00 -4.10
C LEU A 132 10.37 4.48 -4.40
N LEU A 133 9.70 5.40 -3.73
CA LEU A 133 9.88 6.83 -3.93
C LEU A 133 11.30 7.31 -3.55
N LEU A 134 11.89 6.76 -2.47
CA LEU A 134 13.29 7.01 -2.13
C LEU A 134 14.25 6.51 -3.21
N LYS A 135 14.03 5.31 -3.77
CA LYS A 135 14.82 4.78 -4.90
C LYS A 135 14.75 5.69 -6.13
N PHE A 136 13.62 6.36 -6.32
CA PHE A 136 13.40 7.33 -7.40
C PHE A 136 13.72 8.78 -6.99
N LYS A 137 14.44 8.96 -5.87
CA LYS A 137 15.00 10.25 -5.39
C LYS A 137 13.94 11.33 -5.11
N MET A 138 12.72 10.93 -4.76
CA MET A 138 11.71 11.86 -4.27
C MET A 138 12.08 12.36 -2.87
N ASP A 139 11.77 13.62 -2.57
CA ASP A 139 12.04 14.21 -1.28
C ASP A 139 11.08 13.69 -0.18
N LEU A 140 11.43 13.96 1.08
CA LEU A 140 10.69 13.48 2.23
C LEU A 140 9.26 14.04 2.30
N ASP A 141 9.05 15.27 1.83
CA ASP A 141 7.75 15.93 1.89
C ASP A 141 6.82 15.34 0.84
N TYR A 142 7.32 15.03 -0.36
CA TYR A 142 6.59 14.29 -1.38
C TYR A 142 6.14 12.92 -0.85
N ILE A 143 7.05 12.16 -0.24
CA ILE A 143 6.74 10.82 0.28
C ILE A 143 5.71 10.90 1.41
N ALA A 144 5.90 11.84 2.34
CA ALA A 144 4.97 12.08 3.44
C ALA A 144 3.58 12.48 2.91
N ASN A 145 3.52 13.35 1.90
CA ASN A 145 2.28 13.78 1.26
C ASN A 145 1.56 12.63 0.56
N ASP A 146 2.27 11.77 -0.20
CA ASP A 146 1.67 10.57 -0.79
C ASP A 146 1.08 9.65 0.29
N TYR A 147 1.83 9.40 1.38
CA TYR A 147 1.34 8.60 2.50
C TYR A 147 0.08 9.21 3.13
N MET A 148 0.09 10.51 3.40
CA MET A 148 -1.02 11.22 4.06
C MET A 148 -2.29 11.29 3.22
N GLN A 149 -2.22 11.15 1.89
CA GLN A 149 -3.42 11.03 1.05
C GLN A 149 -4.32 9.87 1.48
N SER A 150 -3.75 8.78 2.02
CA SER A 150 -4.54 7.68 2.55
C SER A 150 -5.40 8.06 3.77
N LYS A 151 -5.03 9.10 4.53
CA LYS A 151 -5.88 9.63 5.63
C LYS A 151 -7.16 10.22 5.07
N SER A 152 -7.03 11.07 4.04
CA SER A 152 -8.17 11.70 3.39
C SER A 152 -9.07 10.66 2.71
N ASN A 153 -8.48 9.69 2.01
CA ASN A 153 -9.24 8.66 1.29
C ASN A 153 -9.99 7.70 2.22
N LEU A 154 -9.48 7.46 3.43
CA LEU A 154 -10.07 6.55 4.41
C LEU A 154 -10.88 7.28 5.49
N LYS A 155 -11.10 8.59 5.37
CA LYS A 155 -11.73 9.41 6.41
C LYS A 155 -13.06 8.83 6.89
N GLU A 156 -13.94 8.47 5.96
CA GLU A 156 -15.26 7.91 6.30
C GLU A 156 -15.15 6.55 7.02
N ALA A 157 -14.26 5.67 6.55
CA ALA A 157 -14.02 4.37 7.16
C ALA A 157 -13.40 4.50 8.57
N LEU A 158 -12.48 5.45 8.76
CA LEU A 158 -11.87 5.75 10.06
C LEU A 158 -12.90 6.32 11.04
N ASN A 159 -13.76 7.24 10.59
CA ASN A 159 -14.84 7.79 11.41
C ASN A 159 -15.83 6.71 11.84
N ALA A 160 -16.28 5.88 10.90
CA ALA A 160 -17.19 4.77 11.21
C ALA A 160 -16.56 3.77 12.19
N TYR A 161 -15.25 3.51 12.06
CA TYR A 161 -14.53 2.66 13.01
C TYR A 161 -14.45 3.30 14.41
N ALA A 162 -14.17 4.60 14.50
CA ALA A 162 -14.12 5.32 15.77
C ALA A 162 -15.48 5.33 16.48
N GLU A 163 -16.57 5.49 15.73
CA GLU A 163 -17.94 5.40 16.26
C GLU A 163 -18.28 3.99 16.76
N GLN A 164 -17.82 2.96 16.05
CA GLN A 164 -18.06 1.56 16.42
C GLN A 164 -17.22 1.10 17.63
N TYR A 165 -16.02 1.65 17.79
CA TYR A 165 -15.04 1.24 18.81
C TYR A 165 -14.49 2.47 19.58
N PRO A 166 -15.30 3.12 20.43
CA PRO A 166 -14.93 4.37 21.10
C PRO A 166 -13.75 4.24 22.07
N ASP A 167 -13.48 3.03 22.56
CA ASP A 167 -12.37 2.74 23.49
C ASP A 167 -11.03 2.50 22.76
N VAL A 168 -11.03 2.43 21.42
CA VAL A 168 -9.80 2.26 20.64
C VAL A 168 -9.19 3.62 20.34
N ASP A 169 -7.91 3.77 20.64
CA ASP A 169 -7.13 4.92 20.19
C ASP A 169 -7.01 4.89 18.65
N ILE A 170 -7.90 5.65 17.99
CA ILE A 170 -8.01 5.70 16.53
C ILE A 170 -6.74 6.23 15.86
N GLU A 171 -5.87 6.92 16.61
CA GLU A 171 -4.60 7.41 16.09
C GLU A 171 -3.63 6.28 15.75
N ILE A 172 -3.80 5.08 16.35
CA ILE A 172 -3.06 3.87 15.99
C ILE A 172 -3.35 3.47 14.54
N ILE A 173 -4.58 3.67 14.08
CA ILE A 173 -5.01 3.28 12.72
C ILE A 173 -5.16 4.47 11.77
N THR A 174 -5.08 5.70 12.25
CA THR A 174 -5.13 6.91 11.42
C THR A 174 -3.72 7.23 10.92
N PRO A 175 -3.50 7.46 9.61
CA PRO A 175 -2.19 7.88 9.14
C PRO A 175 -1.73 9.16 9.82
N GLN A 176 -0.47 9.16 10.25
CA GLN A 176 0.22 10.35 10.71
C GLN A 176 1.57 10.48 10.02
N GLU A 177 1.91 11.72 9.70
CA GLU A 177 3.15 12.08 9.02
C GLU A 177 4.39 11.58 9.77
N ARG A 178 4.34 11.61 11.11
CA ARG A 178 5.43 11.14 11.96
C ARG A 178 5.78 9.67 11.69
N TYR A 179 4.79 8.80 11.46
CA TYR A 179 5.01 7.37 11.27
C TYR A 179 5.90 7.10 10.06
N ILE A 180 5.57 7.71 8.93
CA ILE A 180 6.32 7.49 7.70
C ILE A 180 7.66 8.22 7.74
N ARG A 181 7.74 9.42 8.34
CA ARG A 181 9.01 10.15 8.47
C ARG A 181 10.01 9.45 9.38
N GLU A 182 9.55 8.89 10.50
CA GLU A 182 10.40 8.10 11.41
C GLU A 182 10.90 6.82 10.72
N PHE A 183 10.03 6.12 10.01
CA PHE A 183 10.41 4.99 9.18
C PHE A 183 11.47 5.36 8.14
N ILE A 184 11.27 6.43 7.38
CA ILE A 184 12.24 6.86 6.35
C ILE A 184 13.58 7.26 6.98
N LYS A 185 13.57 8.00 8.09
CA LYS A 185 14.79 8.35 8.82
C LYS A 185 15.57 7.11 9.26
N TYR A 186 14.87 6.08 9.75
CA TYR A 186 15.49 4.81 10.09
C TYR A 186 16.06 4.11 8.86
N PHE A 187 15.28 4.03 7.77
CA PHE A 187 15.67 3.38 6.52
C PHE A 187 16.90 4.04 5.89
N LEU A 188 16.97 5.36 5.84
CA LEU A 188 18.15 6.06 5.29
C LEU A 188 19.41 5.89 6.13
N LYS A 189 19.28 5.67 7.44
CA LYS A 189 20.42 5.48 8.35
C LYS A 189 20.94 4.04 8.36
N ASN A 190 20.07 3.06 8.19
CA ASN A 190 20.39 1.64 8.41
C ASN A 190 20.15 0.74 7.19
N GLY A 191 19.56 1.27 6.12
CA GLY A 191 19.13 0.54 4.93
C GLY A 191 20.02 0.84 3.73
N ILE A 192 21.16 0.13 3.65
CA ILE A 192 21.75 -0.38 2.39
C ILE A 192 22.24 -1.79 2.71
#